data_AF-A0A5B0RUP9-F1
#
_entry.id   AF-A0A5B0RUP9-F1
#
_cell.length_a   1.000
_cell.length_b   1.000
_cell.length_c   1.000
_cell.angle_alpha   90.00
_cell.angle_beta   90.00
_cell.angle_gamma   90.00
#
_symmetry.space_group_name_H-M   'P 1'
#
loop_
_entity.id
_entity.type
_entity.pdbx_description
1 polymer ?
#
loop_
_entity_poly.entity_id
_entity_poly.type
_entity_poly.pdbx_seq_one_letter_code
_entity_poly.pdbx_strand_id
1 'polypeptide(L)'
;MPPYHIPQEISFSHPERPFNTLVFTSGVFRINNESSDIDREQISKISSLIDKRTKSLVIDESMPNEAYKKFLQLCASQSTQTDSNPSQSTKTHVLKQARRSKLIKDSYKKFWSQRSLWFQFYHTKTGIRFEDLGFQSHEKLRKEEIVDQFLLFLFYVDMITSIIVKVEEKSSNQGIQKNDNSDKIKSAERYFQSIFQDSNSSRQKHDQLDQELQNSSQTFTEKQTNNVVGFPKGRTGSMIWKIIEKWLEYEQEETKNLHYILFNKQNKKYSKLFFEDIFCYSINYFNEIIAQNNIKY
;
A
#
# COMPACT_ATOMS: atom_id res chain seq x y z
N MET A 1 -30.58 -11.66 -34.58
CA MET A 1 -29.44 -11.30 -33.72
C MET A 1 -29.83 -11.58 -32.28
N PRO A 2 -29.11 -12.44 -31.56
CA PRO A 2 -29.39 -12.66 -30.14
C PRO A 2 -28.88 -11.46 -29.32
N PRO A 3 -29.60 -11.03 -28.27
CA PRO A 3 -29.15 -9.93 -27.43
C PRO A 3 -27.98 -10.39 -26.55
N TYR A 4 -26.93 -9.57 -26.52
CA TYR A 4 -25.76 -9.73 -25.69
C TYR A 4 -26.14 -9.71 -24.21
N HIS A 5 -25.83 -10.81 -23.50
CA HIS A 5 -25.80 -10.84 -22.04
C HIS A 5 -24.64 -9.97 -21.55
N ILE A 6 -24.98 -8.84 -20.94
CA ILE A 6 -24.07 -8.08 -20.08
C ILE A 6 -23.92 -8.89 -18.78
N PRO A 7 -22.72 -9.29 -18.35
CA PRO A 7 -22.53 -9.95 -17.07
C PRO A 7 -22.95 -8.99 -15.95
N GLN A 8 -23.88 -9.43 -15.10
CA GLN A 8 -24.29 -8.71 -13.90
C GLN A 8 -23.05 -8.38 -13.05
N GLU A 9 -22.74 -7.08 -12.96
CA GLU A 9 -21.87 -6.56 -11.92
C GLU A 9 -22.41 -7.01 -10.56
N ILE A 10 -21.56 -7.60 -9.74
CA ILE A 10 -21.88 -7.94 -8.36
C ILE A 10 -22.04 -6.62 -7.62
N SER A 11 -23.27 -6.13 -7.57
CA SER A 11 -23.68 -5.05 -6.67
C SER A 11 -23.53 -5.55 -5.24
N PHE A 12 -22.52 -5.08 -4.52
CA PHE A 12 -22.42 -5.24 -3.06
C PHE A 12 -23.37 -4.26 -2.34
N SER A 13 -24.61 -4.12 -2.82
CA SER A 13 -25.68 -3.46 -2.09
C SER A 13 -26.38 -4.48 -1.18
N HIS A 14 -25.70 -4.91 -0.11
CA HIS A 14 -26.36 -5.49 1.05
C HIS A 14 -26.47 -4.42 2.15
N PRO A 15 -27.67 -3.94 2.52
CA PRO A 15 -27.83 -2.76 3.36
C PRO A 15 -27.51 -2.91 4.86
N GLU A 16 -26.99 -4.04 5.36
CA GLU A 16 -27.05 -4.32 6.81
C GLU A 16 -25.73 -4.66 7.51
N ARG A 17 -24.56 -4.54 6.85
CA ARG A 17 -23.27 -4.80 7.52
C ARG A 17 -22.25 -3.71 7.26
N PRO A 18 -21.57 -3.20 8.30
CA PRO A 18 -20.50 -2.22 8.12
C PRO A 18 -19.38 -2.82 7.26
N PHE A 19 -18.96 -2.07 6.24
CA PHE A 19 -17.78 -2.40 5.44
C PHE A 19 -16.54 -2.34 6.34
N ASN A 20 -16.06 -3.50 6.80
CA ASN A 20 -14.96 -3.60 7.76
C ASN A 20 -13.77 -4.43 7.25
N THR A 21 -13.74 -4.79 5.98
CA THR A 21 -12.68 -5.62 5.40
C THR A 21 -12.35 -5.16 3.98
N LEU A 22 -11.06 -5.07 3.67
CA LEU A 22 -10.58 -4.79 2.34
C LEU A 22 -10.57 -6.08 1.51
N VAL A 23 -11.44 -6.19 0.51
CA VAL A 23 -11.50 -7.36 -0.38
C VAL A 23 -11.07 -6.94 -1.78
N PHE A 24 -9.97 -7.51 -2.27
CA PHE A 24 -9.34 -7.13 -3.53
C PHE A 24 -9.89 -7.94 -4.70
N THR A 25 -11.12 -7.65 -5.13
CA THR A 25 -11.76 -8.25 -6.33
C THR A 25 -11.40 -7.48 -7.61
N SER A 26 -11.72 -8.00 -8.79
CA SER A 26 -11.41 -7.30 -10.06
C SER A 26 -12.06 -5.92 -10.13
N GLY A 27 -13.27 -5.79 -9.56
CA GLY A 27 -14.05 -4.56 -9.57
C GLY A 27 -13.45 -3.42 -8.76
N VAL A 28 -12.48 -3.68 -7.86
CA VAL A 28 -11.85 -2.61 -7.07
C VAL A 28 -10.77 -1.86 -7.83
N PHE A 29 -10.19 -2.49 -8.87
CA PHE A 29 -9.08 -1.93 -9.61
C PHE A 29 -9.59 -0.98 -10.70
N ARG A 30 -9.56 0.32 -10.41
CA ARG A 30 -10.15 1.37 -11.25
C ARG A 30 -9.22 2.56 -11.41
N ILE A 31 -9.26 3.12 -12.60
CA ILE A 31 -8.55 4.34 -12.97
C ILE A 31 -9.50 5.25 -13.72
N ASN A 32 -9.30 6.56 -13.60
CA ASN A 32 -10.13 7.55 -14.28
C ASN A 32 -10.09 7.32 -15.81
N ASN A 33 -11.14 7.76 -16.52
CA ASN A 33 -11.29 7.55 -17.97
C ASN A 33 -10.12 8.10 -18.81
N GLU A 34 -9.34 9.05 -18.28
CA GLU A 34 -8.12 9.62 -18.88
C GLU A 34 -6.86 8.74 -18.71
N SER A 35 -7.04 7.50 -18.26
CA SER A 35 -5.96 6.55 -18.03
C SER A 35 -5.28 6.08 -19.31
N SER A 36 -3.97 5.90 -19.24
CA SER A 36 -3.19 5.40 -20.36
C SER A 36 -3.35 3.89 -20.55
N ASP A 37 -3.04 3.39 -21.75
CA ASP A 37 -3.05 1.95 -22.06
C ASP A 37 -2.16 1.13 -21.13
N ILE A 38 -1.04 1.70 -20.67
CA ILE A 38 -0.14 1.05 -19.72
C ILE A 38 -0.81 0.80 -18.37
N ASP A 39 -1.65 1.73 -17.89
CA ASP A 39 -2.36 1.54 -16.62
C ASP A 39 -3.42 0.45 -16.77
N ARG A 40 -4.12 0.43 -17.92
CA ARG A 40 -5.11 -0.61 -18.27
C ARG A 40 -4.46 -1.99 -18.37
N GLU A 41 -3.28 -2.07 -18.98
CA GLU A 41 -2.49 -3.29 -19.05
C GLU A 41 -2.08 -3.78 -17.67
N GLN A 42 -1.66 -2.86 -16.78
CA GLN A 42 -1.29 -3.21 -15.42
C GLN A 42 -2.48 -3.72 -14.60
N ILE A 43 -3.66 -3.08 -14.73
CA ILE A 43 -4.91 -3.56 -14.11
C ILE A 43 -5.30 -4.93 -14.64
N SER A 44 -5.16 -5.16 -15.95
CA SER A 44 -5.43 -6.46 -16.57
C SER A 44 -4.52 -7.55 -15.97
N LYS A 45 -3.24 -7.26 -15.78
CA LYS A 45 -2.30 -8.17 -15.11
C LYS A 45 -2.70 -8.46 -13.68
N ILE A 46 -3.02 -7.44 -12.88
CA ILE A 46 -3.51 -7.64 -11.49
C ILE A 46 -4.77 -8.52 -11.51
N SER A 47 -5.70 -8.23 -12.41
CA SER A 47 -6.95 -8.98 -12.54
C SER A 47 -6.72 -10.44 -12.92
N SER A 48 -5.67 -10.73 -13.70
CA SER A 48 -5.28 -12.10 -14.04
C SER A 48 -4.75 -12.92 -12.85
N LEU A 49 -4.35 -12.27 -11.75
CA LEU A 49 -3.84 -12.92 -10.53
C LEU A 49 -4.94 -13.28 -9.54
N ILE A 50 -6.18 -12.85 -9.80
CA ILE A 50 -7.35 -13.11 -8.97
C ILE A 50 -7.67 -14.60 -9.01
N ASP A 51 -7.86 -15.17 -7.82
CA ASP A 51 -8.21 -16.56 -7.69
C ASP A 51 -9.66 -16.79 -8.16
N LYS A 52 -9.85 -17.77 -9.04
CA LYS A 52 -11.16 -18.05 -9.66
C LYS A 52 -12.20 -18.55 -8.66
N ARG A 53 -11.78 -19.20 -7.56
CA ARG A 53 -12.67 -19.78 -6.55
C ARG A 53 -13.15 -18.71 -5.58
N THR A 54 -12.22 -17.93 -5.03
CA THR A 54 -12.51 -16.87 -4.06
C THR A 54 -13.02 -15.58 -4.72
N LYS A 55 -12.78 -15.41 -6.03
CA LYS A 55 -13.02 -14.17 -6.78
C LYS A 55 -12.27 -12.96 -6.20
N SER A 56 -11.18 -13.21 -5.46
CA SER A 56 -10.34 -12.20 -4.83
C SER A 56 -8.86 -12.47 -5.06
N LEU A 57 -8.06 -11.42 -5.00
CA LEU A 57 -6.60 -11.53 -5.04
C LEU A 57 -6.10 -12.08 -3.69
N VAL A 58 -5.79 -13.38 -3.68
CA VAL A 58 -5.31 -14.11 -2.51
C VAL A 58 -4.01 -14.84 -2.86
N ILE A 59 -3.09 -14.89 -1.91
CA ILE A 59 -1.81 -15.58 -1.93
C ILE A 59 -1.73 -16.40 -0.65
N ASP A 60 -1.51 -17.70 -0.78
CA ASP A 60 -1.32 -18.58 0.37
C ASP A 60 0.04 -18.29 1.04
N GLU A 61 0.02 -17.93 2.32
CA GLU A 61 1.21 -17.65 3.12
C GLU A 61 2.13 -18.88 3.24
N SER A 62 1.59 -20.09 3.11
CA SER A 62 2.38 -21.33 3.11
C SER A 62 3.13 -21.57 1.79
N MET A 63 2.84 -20.80 0.74
CA MET A 63 3.37 -21.00 -0.62
C MET A 63 4.23 -19.82 -1.10
N PRO A 64 5.41 -19.56 -0.49
CA PRO A 64 6.22 -18.39 -0.81
C PRO A 64 6.74 -18.35 -2.26
N ASN A 65 6.91 -19.51 -2.89
CA ASN A 65 7.30 -19.60 -4.30
C ASN A 65 6.16 -19.14 -5.23
N GLU A 66 4.91 -19.37 -4.86
CA GLU A 66 3.76 -18.84 -5.63
C GLU A 66 3.64 -17.34 -5.48
N ALA A 67 3.83 -16.83 -4.27
CA ALA A 67 3.90 -15.38 -4.01
C ALA A 67 4.96 -14.72 -4.90
N TYR A 68 6.17 -15.29 -4.96
CA TYR A 68 7.23 -14.79 -5.83
C TYR A 68 6.84 -14.78 -7.31
N LYS A 69 6.23 -15.87 -7.82
CA LYS A 69 5.76 -15.93 -9.21
C LYS A 69 4.73 -14.84 -9.51
N LYS A 70 3.77 -14.59 -8.61
CA LYS A 70 2.77 -13.52 -8.76
C LYS A 70 3.42 -12.13 -8.75
N PHE A 71 4.37 -11.89 -7.84
CA PHE A 71 5.12 -10.62 -7.80
C PHE A 71 5.91 -10.41 -9.09
N LEU A 72 6.60 -11.44 -9.56
CA LEU A 72 7.40 -11.39 -10.79
C LEU A 72 6.50 -11.16 -12.01
N GLN A 73 5.37 -11.85 -12.13
CA GLN A 73 4.42 -11.69 -13.25
C GLN A 73 3.95 -10.25 -13.41
N LEU A 74 3.72 -9.54 -12.30
CA LEU A 74 3.30 -8.14 -12.33
C LEU A 74 4.46 -7.17 -12.67
N CYS A 75 5.70 -7.53 -12.32
CA CYS A 75 6.88 -6.69 -12.49
C CYS A 75 7.66 -6.93 -13.80
N ALA A 76 7.62 -8.14 -14.36
CA ALA A 76 8.48 -8.58 -15.46
C ALA A 76 8.24 -7.84 -16.79
N SER A 77 7.10 -7.20 -16.97
CA SER A 77 6.82 -6.38 -18.16
C SER A 77 7.49 -5.01 -18.15
N GLN A 78 8.14 -4.62 -17.06
CA GLN A 78 8.86 -3.34 -17.00
C GLN A 78 10.26 -3.43 -17.64
N SER A 79 10.78 -4.64 -17.94
CA SER A 79 12.16 -4.87 -18.40
C SER A 79 12.31 -5.40 -19.83
N THR A 80 11.23 -5.70 -20.55
CA THR A 80 11.30 -6.31 -21.90
C THR A 80 10.98 -5.31 -23.00
N GLN A 81 11.84 -4.30 -23.14
CA GLN A 81 12.06 -3.63 -24.42
C GLN A 81 13.56 -3.55 -24.64
N THR A 82 14.08 -4.54 -25.37
CA THR A 82 15.39 -4.50 -26.03
C THR A 82 15.32 -3.47 -27.14
N ASP A 83 15.32 -2.19 -26.77
CA ASP A 83 15.56 -1.11 -27.72
C ASP A 83 17.04 -1.12 -28.06
N SER A 84 17.35 -1.32 -29.34
CA SER A 84 18.71 -1.41 -29.90
C SER A 84 19.55 -0.14 -29.76
N ASN A 85 19.03 0.88 -29.06
CA ASN A 85 19.69 2.17 -28.81
C ASN A 85 19.71 2.53 -27.31
N PRO A 86 20.89 2.53 -26.65
CA PRO A 86 21.01 2.81 -25.22
C PRO A 86 20.61 4.26 -24.82
N SER A 87 20.61 5.21 -25.76
CA SER A 87 20.22 6.59 -25.50
C SER A 87 18.70 6.81 -25.48
N GLN A 88 17.94 6.02 -26.25
CA GLN A 88 16.47 6.05 -26.25
C GLN A 88 15.90 5.26 -25.06
N SER A 89 16.50 4.12 -24.71
CA SER A 89 16.06 3.30 -23.56
C SER A 89 16.16 4.06 -22.24
N THR A 90 17.20 4.88 -22.06
CA THR A 90 17.38 5.71 -20.86
C THR A 90 16.28 6.77 -20.71
N LYS A 91 15.91 7.47 -21.81
CA LYS A 91 14.82 8.46 -21.79
C LYS A 91 13.47 7.80 -21.49
N THR A 92 13.19 6.66 -22.12
CA THR A 92 11.96 5.88 -21.89
C THR A 92 11.87 5.39 -20.44
N HIS A 93 12.97 4.90 -19.87
CA HIS A 93 13.03 4.48 -18.47
C HIS A 93 12.74 5.63 -17.50
N VAL A 94 13.38 6.79 -17.69
CA VAL A 94 13.17 7.97 -16.85
C VAL A 94 11.71 8.44 -16.92
N LEU A 95 11.10 8.46 -18.11
CA LEU A 95 9.69 8.82 -18.27
C LEU A 95 8.75 7.83 -17.58
N LYS A 96 8.99 6.51 -17.72
CA LYS A 96 8.23 5.46 -17.02
C LYS A 96 8.35 5.62 -15.49
N GLN A 97 9.55 5.87 -14.97
CA GLN A 97 9.78 6.09 -13.54
C GLN A 97 9.11 7.38 -13.03
N ALA A 98 9.22 8.48 -13.78
CA ALA A 98 8.58 9.75 -13.42
C ALA A 98 7.05 9.62 -13.37
N ARG A 99 6.48 8.91 -14.34
CA ARG A 99 5.04 8.63 -14.37
C ARG A 99 4.60 7.74 -13.21
N ARG A 100 5.31 6.65 -12.93
CA ARG A 100 5.02 5.80 -11.75
C ARG A 100 5.10 6.62 -10.46
N SER A 101 6.13 7.44 -10.33
CA SER A 101 6.29 8.34 -9.18
C SER A 101 5.12 9.32 -9.06
N LYS A 102 4.60 9.83 -10.18
CA LYS A 102 3.40 10.67 -10.20
C LYS A 102 2.16 9.89 -9.76
N LEU A 103 1.92 8.70 -10.30
CA LEU A 103 0.78 7.84 -9.93
C LEU A 103 0.75 7.54 -8.42
N ILE A 104 1.90 7.17 -7.84
CA ILE A 104 2.02 6.92 -6.40
C ILE A 104 1.70 8.19 -5.60
N LYS A 105 2.27 9.34 -5.99
CA LYS A 105 2.01 10.62 -5.31
C LYS A 105 0.54 11.02 -5.36
N ASP A 106 -0.08 10.89 -6.53
CA ASP A 106 -1.49 11.22 -6.73
C ASP A 106 -2.37 10.27 -5.89
N SER A 107 -2.02 8.99 -5.82
CA SER A 107 -2.71 7.99 -4.99
C SER A 107 -2.59 8.30 -3.50
N TYR A 108 -1.41 8.68 -3.01
CA TYR A 108 -1.25 9.14 -1.63
C TYR A 108 -2.06 10.40 -1.33
N LYS A 109 -2.06 11.38 -2.24
CA LYS A 109 -2.88 12.59 -2.08
C LYS A 109 -4.36 12.25 -1.97
N LYS A 110 -4.85 11.32 -2.80
CA LYS A 110 -6.25 10.84 -2.74
C LYS A 110 -6.55 10.11 -1.44
N PHE A 111 -5.65 9.25 -0.97
CA PHE A 111 -5.80 8.56 0.31
C PHE A 111 -5.96 9.55 1.48
N TRP A 112 -5.00 10.46 1.65
CA TRP A 112 -5.04 11.41 2.76
C TRP A 112 -6.13 12.48 2.64
N SER A 113 -6.63 12.75 1.43
CA SER A 113 -7.82 13.62 1.26
C SER A 113 -9.07 13.07 1.95
N GLN A 114 -9.09 11.76 2.25
CA GLN A 114 -10.17 11.06 2.94
C GLN A 114 -9.74 10.56 4.33
N ARG A 115 -8.74 11.21 4.96
CA ARG A 115 -8.15 10.74 6.23
C ARG A 115 -9.17 10.47 7.34
N SER A 116 -10.21 11.30 7.49
CA SER A 116 -11.22 11.14 8.54
C SER A 116 -12.06 9.88 8.34
N LEU A 117 -12.40 9.57 7.09
CA LEU A 117 -13.12 8.34 6.74
C LEU A 117 -12.27 7.10 7.06
N TRP A 118 -10.98 7.15 6.79
CA TRP A 118 -10.05 6.08 7.11
C TRP A 118 -9.83 5.91 8.62
N PHE A 119 -9.79 7.00 9.40
CA PHE A 119 -9.78 6.90 10.87
C PHE A 119 -11.02 6.19 11.39
N GLN A 120 -12.21 6.58 10.91
CA GLN A 120 -13.47 5.95 11.30
C GLN A 120 -13.52 4.47 10.89
N PHE A 121 -13.02 4.14 9.69
CA PHE A 121 -12.92 2.76 9.22
C PHE A 121 -12.08 1.92 10.18
N TYR A 122 -10.87 2.35 10.53
CA TYR A 122 -10.02 1.60 11.46
C TYR A 122 -10.56 1.59 12.88
N HIS A 123 -11.16 2.69 13.36
CA HIS A 123 -11.86 2.69 14.64
C HIS A 123 -12.96 1.63 14.68
N THR A 124 -13.77 1.52 13.63
CA THR A 124 -14.84 0.52 13.54
C THR A 124 -14.28 -0.90 13.44
N LYS A 125 -13.18 -1.09 12.71
CA LYS A 125 -12.56 -2.39 12.47
C LYS A 125 -11.82 -2.94 13.69
N THR A 126 -11.09 -2.09 14.41
CA THR A 126 -10.15 -2.52 15.45
C THR A 126 -10.37 -1.86 16.81
N GLY A 127 -11.16 -0.79 16.89
CA GLY A 127 -11.31 0.03 18.09
C GLY A 127 -10.16 1.02 18.30
N ILE A 128 -9.21 1.15 17.37
CA ILE A 128 -8.11 2.12 17.47
C ILE A 128 -8.69 3.55 17.44
N ARG A 129 -8.41 4.34 18.49
CA ARG A 129 -8.71 5.77 18.55
C ARG A 129 -7.44 6.57 18.29
N PHE A 130 -7.38 7.29 17.17
CA PHE A 130 -6.16 7.99 16.75
C PHE A 130 -5.79 9.14 17.70
N GLU A 131 -6.76 9.66 18.44
CA GLU A 131 -6.62 10.70 19.46
C GLU A 131 -5.80 10.21 20.66
N ASP A 132 -5.85 8.90 20.96
CA ASP A 132 -5.21 8.31 22.13
C ASP A 132 -3.75 7.93 21.90
N LEU A 133 -3.32 7.86 20.64
CA LEU A 133 -2.02 7.30 20.26
C LEU A 133 -0.81 8.13 20.71
N GLY A 134 -1.02 9.20 21.47
CA GLY A 134 0.04 9.93 22.17
C GLY A 134 1.13 10.49 21.25
N PHE A 135 0.90 10.57 19.93
CA PHE A 135 1.93 10.99 18.99
C PHE A 135 2.42 12.40 19.31
N GLN A 136 3.72 12.52 19.53
CA GLN A 136 4.42 13.78 19.71
C GLN A 136 5.18 14.10 18.42
N SER A 137 5.29 15.39 18.12
CA SER A 137 6.19 15.85 17.04
C SER A 137 7.60 15.31 17.31
N HIS A 138 8.25 14.78 16.27
CA HIS A 138 9.54 14.13 16.39
C HIS A 138 10.45 14.62 15.27
N GLU A 139 11.64 15.11 15.65
CA GLU A 139 12.62 15.71 14.74
C GLU A 139 12.02 16.86 13.88
N LYS A 140 11.91 16.65 12.56
CA LYS A 140 11.41 17.60 11.57
C LYS A 140 9.96 17.32 11.17
N LEU A 141 9.34 16.28 11.72
CA LEU A 141 7.98 15.88 11.38
C LEU A 141 7.00 16.39 12.42
N ARG A 142 5.97 17.07 11.94
CA ARG A 142 4.85 17.50 12.77
C ARG A 142 4.00 16.28 13.15
N LYS A 143 3.28 16.38 14.27
CA LYS A 143 2.35 15.34 14.74
C LYS A 143 1.44 14.85 13.61
N GLU A 144 0.88 15.75 12.82
CA GLU A 144 -0.04 15.41 11.72
C GLU A 144 0.64 14.55 10.65
N GLU A 145 1.92 14.79 10.37
CA GLU A 145 2.68 14.04 9.37
C GLU A 145 2.99 12.63 9.87
N ILE A 146 3.23 12.46 11.17
CA ILE A 146 3.41 11.16 11.82
C ILE A 146 2.09 10.38 11.76
N VAL A 147 0.97 11.03 12.07
CA VAL A 147 -0.38 10.44 11.94
C VAL A 147 -0.67 10.00 10.50
N ASP A 148 -0.31 10.82 9.52
CA ASP A 148 -0.50 10.47 8.10
C ASP A 148 0.38 9.26 7.69
N GLN A 149 1.61 9.15 8.23
CA GLN A 149 2.44 7.95 8.04
C GLN A 149 1.83 6.73 8.72
N PHE A 150 1.32 6.89 9.94
CA PHE A 150 0.69 5.83 10.70
C PHE A 150 -0.53 5.27 9.95
N LEU A 151 -1.41 6.16 9.48
CA LEU A 151 -2.59 5.78 8.72
C LEU A 151 -2.25 5.01 7.44
N LEU A 152 -1.23 5.48 6.71
CA LEU A 152 -0.75 4.79 5.52
C LEU A 152 -0.13 3.43 5.85
N PHE A 153 0.64 3.35 6.94
CA PHE A 153 1.20 2.10 7.44
C PHE A 153 0.09 1.08 7.75
N LEU A 154 -0.96 1.48 8.49
CA LEU A 154 -2.11 0.61 8.76
C LEU A 154 -2.79 0.12 7.48
N PHE A 155 -2.92 0.98 6.47
CA PHE A 155 -3.43 0.56 5.15
C PHE A 155 -2.58 -0.52 4.52
N TYR A 156 -1.25 -0.36 4.52
CA TYR A 156 -0.37 -1.39 3.97
C TYR A 156 -0.46 -2.70 4.77
N VAL A 157 -0.53 -2.64 6.10
CA VAL A 157 -0.72 -3.83 6.94
C VAL A 157 -2.03 -4.52 6.58
N ASP A 158 -3.14 -3.79 6.50
CA ASP A 158 -4.45 -4.32 6.15
C ASP A 158 -4.45 -4.95 4.75
N MET A 159 -3.90 -4.25 3.75
CA MET A 159 -3.77 -4.75 2.38
C MET A 159 -2.91 -6.02 2.30
N ILE A 160 -1.72 -6.00 2.91
CA ILE A 160 -0.78 -7.13 2.88
C ILE A 160 -1.42 -8.36 3.51
N THR A 161 -1.99 -8.20 4.71
CA THR A 161 -2.56 -9.31 5.46
C THR A 161 -3.90 -9.76 4.91
N SER A 162 -4.62 -8.92 4.14
CA SER A 162 -5.82 -9.33 3.39
C SER A 162 -5.48 -10.16 2.13
N ILE A 163 -4.34 -9.89 1.51
CA ILE A 163 -3.91 -10.56 0.27
C ILE A 163 -3.09 -11.82 0.56
N ILE A 164 -2.18 -11.78 1.53
CA ILE A 164 -1.36 -12.92 1.93
C ILE A 164 -2.01 -13.54 3.17
N VAL A 165 -2.61 -14.71 2.99
CA VAL A 165 -3.51 -15.31 4.00
C VAL A 165 -3.02 -16.69 4.39
N LYS A 166 -3.23 -17.07 5.65
CA LYS A 166 -3.08 -18.46 6.09
C LYS A 166 -4.30 -19.23 5.59
N VAL A 167 -4.08 -20.21 4.71
CA VAL A 167 -5.15 -21.11 4.29
C VAL A 167 -5.38 -22.09 5.43
N GLU A 168 -6.47 -21.91 6.17
CA GLU A 168 -6.90 -22.91 7.14
C GLU A 168 -7.50 -24.11 6.39
N GLU A 169 -6.92 -25.29 6.58
CA GLU A 169 -7.32 -26.55 5.91
C GLU A 169 -8.79 -26.99 6.14
N LYS A 170 -9.57 -26.26 6.94
CA LYS A 170 -10.88 -26.72 7.45
C LYS A 170 -12.13 -26.21 6.73
N SER A 171 -12.04 -25.38 5.70
CA SER A 171 -13.25 -24.86 5.02
C SER A 171 -13.41 -25.45 3.62
N SER A 172 -13.64 -26.76 3.56
CA SER A 172 -13.89 -27.47 2.30
C SER A 172 -15.22 -27.12 1.64
N ASN A 173 -16.11 -26.34 2.25
CA ASN A 173 -17.34 -25.87 1.62
C ASN A 173 -17.85 -24.57 2.29
N GLN A 174 -17.98 -23.50 1.50
CA GLN A 174 -18.72 -22.23 1.71
C GLN A 174 -17.85 -20.95 1.67
N GLY A 175 -18.29 -20.03 0.81
CA GLY A 175 -18.16 -18.56 0.83
C GLY A 175 -16.88 -17.89 1.34
N ILE A 176 -16.31 -17.00 0.52
CA ILE A 176 -15.35 -15.92 0.84
C ILE A 176 -14.79 -16.04 2.26
N GLN A 177 -13.61 -16.65 2.38
CA GLN A 177 -12.86 -16.71 3.63
C GLN A 177 -12.76 -15.29 4.19
N LYS A 178 -13.52 -14.99 5.25
CA LYS A 178 -13.48 -13.68 5.90
C LYS A 178 -12.17 -13.64 6.66
N ASN A 179 -11.14 -13.13 6.00
CA ASN A 179 -9.83 -12.94 6.60
C ASN A 179 -9.92 -11.74 7.54
N ASP A 180 -10.28 -12.01 8.79
CA ASP A 180 -10.28 -11.01 9.85
C ASP A 180 -8.85 -10.79 10.32
N ASN A 181 -8.22 -9.77 9.74
CA ASN A 181 -6.86 -9.37 10.05
C ASN A 181 -6.80 -8.28 11.15
N SER A 182 -7.88 -8.08 11.92
CA SER A 182 -7.93 -7.05 12.96
C SER A 182 -6.79 -7.15 13.97
N ASP A 183 -6.38 -8.37 14.32
CA ASP A 183 -5.33 -8.61 15.30
C ASP A 183 -3.96 -8.19 14.78
N LYS A 184 -3.70 -8.37 13.47
CA LYS A 184 -2.49 -7.88 12.83
C LYS A 184 -2.42 -6.36 12.76
N ILE A 185 -3.56 -5.71 12.53
CA ILE A 185 -3.65 -4.24 12.53
C ILE A 185 -3.45 -3.69 13.95
N LYS A 186 -4.07 -4.31 14.97
CA LYS A 186 -3.86 -3.94 16.38
C LYS A 186 -2.41 -4.12 16.80
N SER A 187 -1.78 -5.22 16.39
CA SER A 187 -0.38 -5.43 16.74
C SER A 187 0.55 -4.43 16.05
N ALA A 188 0.31 -4.15 14.77
CA ALA A 188 1.02 -3.11 14.04
C ALA A 188 0.90 -1.75 14.73
N GLU A 189 -0.27 -1.40 15.25
CA GLU A 189 -0.49 -0.18 16.05
C GLU A 189 0.39 -0.14 17.31
N ARG A 190 0.42 -1.21 18.10
CA ARG A 190 1.25 -1.29 19.32
C ARG A 190 2.74 -1.02 19.06
N TYR A 191 3.29 -1.52 17.95
CA TYR A 191 4.72 -1.40 17.67
C TYR A 191 5.10 -0.14 16.87
N PHE A 192 4.14 0.57 16.27
CA PHE A 192 4.44 1.66 15.35
C PHE A 192 5.31 2.75 15.97
N GLN A 193 4.99 3.20 17.18
CA GLN A 193 5.73 4.31 17.81
C GLN A 193 7.19 3.93 18.07
N SER A 194 7.45 2.74 18.62
CA SER A 194 8.81 2.22 18.84
C SER A 194 9.58 2.09 17.53
N ILE A 195 8.98 1.48 16.51
CA ILE A 195 9.61 1.31 15.19
C ILE A 195 9.92 2.67 14.55
N PHE A 196 8.99 3.63 14.67
CA PHE A 196 9.14 4.96 14.10
C PHE A 196 10.28 5.73 14.77
N GLN A 197 10.41 5.64 16.10
CA GLN A 197 11.51 6.26 16.86
C GLN A 197 12.86 5.61 16.53
N ASP A 198 12.93 4.29 16.45
CA ASP A 198 14.16 3.55 16.13
C ASP A 198 14.65 3.84 14.70
N SER A 199 13.70 3.87 13.75
CA SER A 199 13.99 4.12 12.33
C SER A 199 14.50 5.54 12.04
N ASN A 200 14.25 6.48 12.95
CA ASN A 200 14.70 7.87 12.83
C ASN A 200 15.96 8.13 13.69
N SER A 201 16.08 7.53 14.87
CA SER A 201 17.30 7.58 15.70
C SER A 201 18.55 7.07 14.98
N SER A 202 18.42 6.01 14.16
CA SER A 202 19.54 5.51 13.35
C SER A 202 19.99 6.47 12.23
N ARG A 203 19.18 7.47 11.85
CA ARG A 203 19.55 8.48 10.83
C ARG A 203 20.48 9.56 11.37
N GLN A 204 20.45 9.82 12.67
CA GLN A 204 21.31 10.82 13.30
C GLN A 204 22.80 10.52 13.13
N LYS A 205 23.20 9.24 13.08
CA LYS A 205 24.60 8.85 12.84
C LYS A 205 25.08 9.13 11.41
N HIS A 206 24.19 9.08 10.43
CA HIS A 206 24.54 9.32 9.03
C HIS A 206 24.46 10.80 8.65
N ASP A 207 23.44 11.52 9.13
CA ASP A 207 23.28 12.95 8.83
C ASP A 207 24.32 13.83 9.55
N GLN A 208 24.88 13.39 10.69
CA GLN A 208 25.99 14.09 11.36
C GLN A 208 27.32 13.98 10.58
N LEU A 209 27.57 12.86 9.90
CA LEU A 209 28.75 12.67 9.04
C LEU A 209 28.66 13.52 7.76
N ASP A 210 27.45 13.69 7.20
CA ASP A 210 27.25 14.52 6.01
C ASP A 210 27.20 16.02 6.32
N GLN A 211 26.79 16.43 7.52
CA GLN A 211 26.81 17.83 7.96
C GLN A 211 28.23 18.37 8.20
N GLU A 212 29.19 17.54 8.59
CA GLU A 212 30.61 17.95 8.65
C GLU A 212 31.20 18.21 7.26
N LEU A 213 30.70 17.56 6.20
CA LEU A 213 31.12 17.83 4.82
C LEU A 213 30.43 19.04 4.17
N GLN A 214 29.25 19.45 4.64
CA GLN A 214 28.43 20.49 4.00
C GLN A 214 28.47 21.88 4.64
N ASN A 215 29.18 22.06 5.76
CA ASN A 215 29.41 23.39 6.34
C ASN A 215 30.37 24.29 5.54
N SER A 216 30.79 23.87 4.33
CA SER A 216 31.66 24.65 3.43
C SER A 216 30.92 25.44 2.34
N SER A 217 29.58 25.42 2.23
CA SER A 217 28.91 26.22 1.19
C SER A 217 27.50 26.66 1.56
N GLN A 218 27.37 27.92 1.99
CA GLN A 218 26.11 28.63 2.15
C GLN A 218 25.43 28.93 0.81
N THR A 219 24.11 28.79 0.74
CA THR A 219 23.15 29.93 0.70
C THR A 219 21.71 29.40 0.54
N PHE A 220 20.91 29.50 1.61
CA PHE A 220 19.46 29.25 1.57
C PHE A 220 18.74 30.54 1.18
N THR A 221 18.02 30.54 0.06
CA THR A 221 16.97 31.52 -0.19
C THR A 221 15.64 30.94 0.25
N GLU A 222 15.12 31.50 1.32
CA GLU A 222 13.84 31.17 1.93
C GLU A 222 12.72 31.87 1.14
N LYS A 223 11.88 31.10 0.45
CA LYS A 223 10.58 31.57 -0.03
C LYS A 223 9.49 30.70 0.56
N GLN A 224 8.87 31.22 1.62
CA GLN A 224 7.62 30.75 2.18
C GLN A 224 6.50 30.88 1.14
N THR A 225 5.77 29.79 0.90
CA THR A 225 4.40 29.86 0.38
C THR A 225 3.52 28.90 1.18
N ASN A 226 2.38 29.43 1.62
CA ASN A 226 1.39 28.77 2.46
C ASN A 226 0.64 27.65 1.71
N ASN A 227 0.21 26.65 2.49
CA ASN A 227 -0.95 25.76 2.25
C ASN A 227 -0.93 24.78 1.07
N VAL A 228 0.04 23.87 1.06
CA VAL A 228 -0.18 22.41 0.87
C VAL A 228 0.97 21.73 1.61
N VAL A 229 0.68 20.75 2.47
CA VAL A 229 1.71 19.98 3.19
C VAL A 229 2.69 19.37 2.18
N GLY A 230 3.85 20.01 2.04
CA GLY A 230 4.89 19.60 1.13
C GLY A 230 5.68 18.44 1.73
N PHE A 231 5.11 17.23 1.69
CA PHE A 231 5.83 16.02 2.11
C PHE A 231 7.14 15.88 1.32
N PRO A 232 8.22 15.33 1.88
CA PRO A 232 9.40 14.93 1.10
C PRO A 232 9.02 13.80 0.13
N LYS A 233 8.70 14.21 -1.11
CA LYS A 233 7.88 13.51 -2.13
C LYS A 233 8.46 12.18 -2.70
N GLY A 234 9.45 11.57 -2.05
CA GLY A 234 10.02 10.27 -2.40
C GLY A 234 10.36 9.37 -1.21
N ARG A 235 10.22 9.87 0.03
CA ARG A 235 10.66 9.16 1.25
C ARG A 235 9.56 8.37 1.93
N THR A 236 8.31 8.80 1.83
CA THR A 236 7.14 8.16 2.46
C THR A 236 7.07 6.66 2.15
N GLY A 237 6.99 6.28 0.87
CA GLY A 237 6.91 4.86 0.51
C GLY A 237 8.11 4.05 1.03
N SER A 238 9.35 4.55 0.87
CA SER A 238 10.54 3.88 1.40
C SER A 238 10.49 3.70 2.92
N MET A 239 10.02 4.72 3.64
CA MET A 239 9.88 4.70 5.08
C MET A 239 8.81 3.71 5.55
N ILE A 240 7.63 3.72 4.93
CA ILE A 240 6.55 2.77 5.25
C ILE A 240 7.04 1.32 5.07
N TRP A 241 7.73 1.01 3.97
CA TRP A 241 8.27 -0.34 3.75
C TRP A 241 9.34 -0.74 4.78
N LYS A 242 10.15 0.19 5.28
CA LYS A 242 11.07 -0.08 6.40
C LYS A 242 10.32 -0.34 7.71
N ILE A 243 9.25 0.41 7.97
CA ILE A 243 8.41 0.22 9.16
C ILE A 243 7.73 -1.15 9.10
N ILE A 244 7.24 -1.57 7.94
CA ILE A 244 6.65 -2.91 7.73
C ILE A 244 7.68 -4.00 7.96
N GLU A 245 8.89 -3.88 7.39
CA GLU A 245 9.98 -4.85 7.60
C GLU A 245 10.27 -5.01 9.09
N LYS A 246 10.42 -3.89 9.81
CA LYS A 246 10.63 -3.89 11.26
C LYS A 246 9.48 -4.50 12.04
N TRP A 247 8.23 -4.13 11.73
CA TRP A 247 7.05 -4.70 12.39
C TRP A 247 7.03 -6.23 12.31
N LEU A 248 7.33 -6.78 11.13
CA LEU A 248 7.39 -8.23 10.95
C LEU A 248 8.59 -8.89 11.66
N GLU A 249 9.67 -8.12 11.94
CA GLU A 249 10.80 -8.59 12.77
C GLU A 249 10.43 -8.63 14.26
N TYR A 250 9.59 -7.70 14.76
CA TYR A 250 9.11 -7.71 16.16
C TYR A 250 8.16 -8.89 16.43
N GLU A 251 7.32 -9.28 15.47
CA GLU A 251 6.37 -10.40 15.59
C GLU A 251 6.90 -11.75 15.06
N GLN A 252 8.22 -11.96 15.14
CA GLN A 252 8.92 -13.01 14.39
C GLN A 252 8.28 -14.41 14.40
N GLU A 253 7.66 -14.84 15.49
CA GLU A 253 6.99 -16.16 15.56
C GLU A 253 5.74 -16.24 14.68
N GLU A 254 4.91 -15.20 14.67
CA GLU A 254 3.62 -15.21 13.97
C GLU A 254 3.71 -14.77 12.51
N THR A 255 4.71 -13.94 12.18
CA THR A 255 4.87 -13.27 10.88
C THR A 255 6.08 -13.75 10.08
N LYS A 256 6.76 -14.82 10.51
CA LYS A 256 7.97 -15.35 9.85
C LYS A 256 7.79 -15.59 8.36
N ASN A 257 6.68 -16.24 7.99
CA ASN A 257 6.41 -16.59 6.59
C ASN A 257 6.07 -15.35 5.78
N LEU A 258 5.24 -14.45 6.33
CA LEU A 258 4.97 -13.15 5.72
C LEU A 258 6.26 -12.33 5.51
N HIS A 259 7.14 -12.28 6.50
CA HIS A 259 8.45 -11.63 6.39
C HIS A 259 9.28 -12.26 5.27
N TYR A 260 9.36 -13.59 5.22
CA TYR A 260 10.06 -14.31 4.16
C TYR A 260 9.48 -14.01 2.76
N ILE A 261 8.14 -14.00 2.62
CA ILE A 261 7.47 -13.69 1.36
C ILE A 261 7.80 -12.27 0.90
N LEU A 262 7.80 -11.29 1.79
CA LEU A 262 7.94 -9.89 1.42
C LEU A 262 9.40 -9.45 1.29
N PHE A 263 10.29 -9.92 2.15
CA PHE A 263 11.62 -9.35 2.38
C PHE A 263 12.78 -10.31 2.12
N ASN A 264 12.53 -11.57 1.71
CA ASN A 264 13.61 -12.41 1.17
C ASN A 264 14.30 -11.71 -0.01
N LYS A 265 15.61 -11.92 -0.16
CA LYS A 265 16.51 -11.32 -1.16
C LYS A 265 15.93 -11.35 -2.59
N GLN A 266 15.22 -12.41 -2.95
CA GLN A 266 14.60 -12.54 -4.28
C GLN A 266 13.32 -11.70 -4.42
N ASN A 267 12.52 -11.60 -3.35
CA ASN A 267 11.18 -11.02 -3.39
C ASN A 267 11.18 -9.52 -3.09
N LYS A 268 12.11 -9.04 -2.26
CA LYS A 268 12.15 -7.66 -1.72
C LYS A 268 12.01 -6.57 -2.78
N LYS A 269 12.58 -6.78 -3.97
CA LYS A 269 12.48 -5.81 -5.08
C LYS A 269 11.10 -5.80 -5.77
N TYR A 270 10.39 -6.93 -5.75
CA TYR A 270 9.13 -7.11 -6.49
C TYR A 270 7.90 -6.96 -5.59
N SER A 271 7.97 -7.41 -4.34
CA SER A 271 6.88 -7.30 -3.36
C SER A 271 6.45 -5.84 -3.20
N LYS A 272 7.41 -4.94 -3.01
CA LYS A 272 7.14 -3.51 -2.92
C LYS A 272 6.39 -2.96 -4.13
N LEU A 273 6.89 -3.25 -5.34
CA LEU A 273 6.28 -2.74 -6.57
C LEU A 273 4.86 -3.30 -6.75
N PHE A 274 4.67 -4.57 -6.41
CA PHE A 274 3.39 -5.27 -6.49
C PHE A 274 2.32 -4.61 -5.61
N PHE A 275 2.62 -4.41 -4.33
CA PHE A 275 1.67 -3.80 -3.40
C PHE A 275 1.47 -2.30 -3.64
N GLU A 276 2.48 -1.59 -4.15
CA GLU A 276 2.30 -0.20 -4.60
C GLU A 276 1.31 -0.09 -5.78
N ASP A 277 1.35 -1.03 -6.74
CA ASP A 277 0.40 -1.04 -7.85
C ASP A 277 -1.02 -1.32 -7.36
N ILE A 278 -1.18 -2.32 -6.49
CA ILE A 278 -2.46 -2.65 -5.87
C ILE A 278 -3.02 -1.44 -5.13
N PHE A 279 -2.20 -0.75 -4.33
CA PHE A 279 -2.59 0.49 -3.66
C PHE A 279 -3.08 1.53 -4.67
N CYS A 280 -2.27 1.86 -5.68
CA CYS A 280 -2.59 2.92 -6.63
C CYS A 280 -3.89 2.68 -7.40
N TYR A 281 -4.14 1.42 -7.79
CA TYR A 281 -5.31 1.08 -8.60
C TYR A 281 -6.55 0.77 -7.78
N SER A 282 -6.45 0.53 -6.47
CA SER A 282 -7.61 0.24 -5.62
C SER A 282 -8.11 1.42 -4.79
N ILE A 283 -7.26 2.43 -4.53
CA ILE A 283 -7.55 3.46 -3.54
C ILE A 283 -8.77 4.33 -3.86
N ASN A 284 -9.06 4.57 -5.14
CA ASN A 284 -10.25 5.34 -5.54
C ASN A 284 -11.53 4.61 -5.11
N TYR A 285 -11.61 3.32 -5.43
CA TYR A 285 -12.75 2.49 -5.08
C TYR A 285 -12.94 2.38 -3.57
N PHE A 286 -11.86 2.14 -2.83
CA PHE A 286 -11.95 2.05 -1.37
C PHE A 286 -12.37 3.37 -0.72
N ASN A 287 -11.88 4.51 -1.22
CA ASN A 287 -12.34 5.82 -0.77
C ASN A 287 -13.85 6.01 -1.02
N GLU A 288 -14.33 5.65 -2.21
CA GLU A 288 -15.75 5.74 -2.58
C GLU A 288 -16.64 4.86 -1.69
N ILE A 289 -16.26 3.58 -1.50
CA ILE A 289 -17.08 2.65 -0.73
C ILE A 289 -17.10 3.00 0.75
N ILE A 290 -15.98 3.43 1.34
CA ILE A 290 -15.94 3.85 2.75
C ILE A 290 -16.81 5.10 2.92
N ALA A 291 -16.73 6.07 2.00
CA ALA A 291 -17.59 7.25 2.05
C ALA A 291 -19.09 6.88 2.01
N GLN A 292 -19.49 5.98 1.11
CA GLN A 292 -20.89 5.53 1.00
C GLN A 292 -21.39 4.78 2.25
N ASN A 293 -20.51 4.05 2.94
CA ASN A 293 -20.87 3.32 4.16
C ASN A 293 -20.87 4.21 5.40
N ASN A 294 -20.06 5.26 5.45
CA ASN A 294 -20.04 6.21 6.56
C ASN A 294 -21.22 7.22 6.54
N ILE A 295 -21.89 7.43 5.41
CA ILE A 295 -23.08 8.31 5.31
C ILE A 295 -24.35 7.65 5.92
N LYS A 296 -24.32 6.35 6.19
CA LYS A 296 -25.49 5.58 6.65
C LYS A 296 -25.65 5.48 8.17
N TYR A 297 -24.78 6.12 8.94
CA TYR A 297 -24.80 6.21 10.40
C TYR A 297 -24.69 7.67 10.84
#